data_AF-A0A4Q7D666-F1
#
_entry.id   AF-A0A4Q7D666-F1
#
_cell.length_a   1.000
_cell.length_b   1.000
_cell.length_c   1.000
_cell.angle_alpha   90.00
_cell.angle_beta   90.00
_cell.angle_gamma   90.00
#
_symmetry.space_group_name_H-M   'P 1'
#
loop_
_entity.id
_entity.type
_entity.pdbx_description
1 polymer ?
#
loop_
_entity_poly.entity_id
_entity_poly.type
_entity_poly.pdbx_seq_one_letter_code
_entity_poly.pdbx_strand_id
1 'polypeptide(L)'
;MLKHVMCMLVLVVCMAGQAQGNQFCPDKSKIQTGTGYFQYQASGVLWQGPKVEPGEFIHAFSGAVFAPQKGDDRRSGLVEKCVYTNQRDELVVLRPCLSDVASSMSLADSLHWERENTSFDQLVYLCKENQPGNCAFNVKDNRR
;
A
#
# COMPACT_ATOMS: atom_id res chain seq x y z
N MET A 1 47.07 -24.58 -7.56
CA MET A 1 46.40 -23.59 -6.70
C MET A 1 45.31 -22.77 -7.43
N LEU A 2 44.90 -23.15 -8.65
CA LEU A 2 43.90 -22.43 -9.46
C LEU A 2 42.44 -22.83 -9.18
N LYS A 3 42.20 -23.93 -8.44
CA LYS A 3 40.86 -24.47 -8.17
C LYS A 3 40.12 -23.77 -7.02
N HIS A 4 40.82 -23.13 -6.09
CA HIS A 4 40.19 -22.40 -4.98
C HIS A 4 39.77 -20.98 -5.36
N VAL A 5 40.36 -20.41 -6.42
CA VAL A 5 39.98 -19.08 -6.92
C VAL A 5 38.61 -19.14 -7.62
N MET A 6 38.27 -20.27 -8.24
CA MET A 6 37.01 -20.44 -8.96
C MET A 6 35.78 -20.56 -8.03
N CYS A 7 35.94 -21.09 -6.80
CA CYS A 7 34.84 -21.12 -5.83
C CYS A 7 34.54 -19.75 -5.21
N MET A 8 35.53 -18.87 -5.09
CA MET A 8 35.34 -17.53 -4.52
C MET A 8 34.61 -16.58 -5.49
N LEU A 9 34.73 -16.78 -6.81
CA LEU A 9 34.08 -15.91 -7.80
C LEU A 9 32.56 -16.16 -7.97
N VAL A 10 32.05 -17.32 -7.55
CA VAL A 10 30.63 -17.69 -7.72
C VAL A 10 29.74 -17.10 -6.61
N LEU A 11 30.32 -16.70 -5.47
CA LEU A 11 29.55 -16.18 -4.33
C LEU A 11 29.11 -14.71 -4.46
N VAL A 12 29.52 -14.00 -5.51
CA VAL A 12 29.26 -12.55 -5.66
C VAL A 12 28.01 -12.23 -6.51
N VAL A 13 27.35 -13.22 -7.12
CA VAL A 13 26.26 -12.97 -8.09
C VAL A 13 24.84 -13.00 -7.47
N CYS A 14 24.66 -13.33 -6.19
CA CYS A 14 23.32 -13.57 -5.62
C CYS A 14 22.62 -12.39 -4.92
N MET A 15 23.13 -11.16 -4.95
CA MET A 15 22.49 -10.04 -4.22
C MET A 15 22.30 -8.78 -5.05
N ALA A 16 21.56 -8.88 -6.15
CA ALA A 16 20.94 -7.71 -6.77
C ALA A 16 19.55 -8.00 -7.34
N GLY A 17 18.83 -8.97 -6.76
CA GLY A 17 17.38 -8.99 -6.88
C GLY A 17 16.82 -7.99 -5.88
N GLN A 18 16.56 -6.76 -6.31
CA GLN A 18 15.73 -5.84 -5.52
C GLN A 18 14.33 -6.45 -5.45
N ALA A 19 14.08 -7.29 -4.45
CA ALA A 19 12.74 -7.66 -4.05
C ALA A 19 12.04 -6.35 -3.71
N GLN A 20 11.15 -5.87 -4.58
CA GLN A 20 10.21 -4.83 -4.20
C GLN A 20 9.36 -5.45 -3.10
N GLY A 21 9.69 -5.14 -1.85
CA GLY A 21 8.96 -5.66 -0.71
C GLY A 21 7.51 -5.19 -0.77
N ASN A 22 6.59 -6.06 -0.33
CA ASN A 22 5.19 -5.72 -0.19
C ASN A 22 5.04 -4.36 0.53
N GLN A 23 4.18 -3.52 -0.03
CA GLN A 23 3.72 -2.28 0.55
C GLN A 23 2.40 -2.53 1.29
N PHE A 24 2.09 -1.64 2.22
CA PHE A 24 0.92 -1.73 3.09
C PHE A 24 0.28 -0.36 3.25
N CYS A 25 -0.96 -0.35 3.73
CA CYS A 25 -1.58 0.89 4.19
C CYS A 25 -0.69 1.57 5.26
N PRO A 26 -0.65 2.91 5.30
CA PRO A 26 0.14 3.65 6.28
C PRO A 26 -0.08 3.14 7.70
N ASP A 27 1.01 2.85 8.41
CA ASP A 27 0.91 2.58 9.85
C ASP A 27 0.45 3.85 10.57
N LYS A 28 -0.47 3.72 11.54
CA LYS A 28 -1.03 4.86 12.27
C LYS A 28 0.05 5.74 12.92
N SER A 29 1.16 5.16 13.36
CA SER A 29 2.28 5.89 13.97
C SER A 29 3.09 6.73 12.96
N LYS A 30 2.93 6.46 11.67
CA LYS A 30 3.65 7.14 10.58
C LYS A 30 2.80 8.20 9.87
N ILE A 31 1.51 8.28 10.19
CA ILE A 31 0.61 9.29 9.62
C ILE A 31 0.88 10.63 10.30
N GLN A 32 1.35 11.58 9.51
CA GLN A 32 1.68 12.93 9.91
C GLN A 32 0.42 13.80 9.93
N THR A 33 0.38 14.77 10.83
CA THR A 33 -0.72 15.75 10.97
C THR A 33 -0.26 17.21 10.90
N GLY A 34 1.06 17.46 10.89
CA GLY A 34 1.65 18.80 10.98
C GLY A 34 1.40 19.71 9.78
N THR A 35 0.88 19.18 8.67
CA THR A 35 0.50 19.93 7.47
C THR A 35 -0.95 20.40 7.49
N GLY A 36 -1.69 20.13 8.57
CA GLY A 36 -3.12 20.38 8.69
C GLY A 36 -4.00 19.30 8.04
N TYR A 37 -3.40 18.23 7.53
CA TYR A 37 -4.07 17.06 6.94
C TYR A 37 -3.42 15.78 7.44
N PHE A 38 -4.17 14.67 7.46
CA PHE A 38 -3.56 13.36 7.66
C PHE A 38 -2.76 12.98 6.41
N GLN A 39 -1.45 12.76 6.55
CA GLN A 39 -0.58 12.51 5.41
C GLN A 39 0.49 11.46 5.69
N TYR A 40 0.84 10.68 4.67
CA TYR A 40 1.98 9.78 4.69
C TYR A 40 2.55 9.64 3.29
N GLN A 41 3.86 9.67 3.12
CA GLN A 41 4.50 9.52 1.82
C GLN A 41 5.53 8.42 1.83
N ALA A 42 5.40 7.47 0.90
CA ALA A 42 6.38 6.42 0.67
C ALA A 42 6.25 5.86 -0.74
N SER A 43 7.34 5.36 -1.30
CA SER A 43 7.34 4.60 -2.56
C SER A 43 6.67 5.33 -3.73
N GLY A 44 6.82 6.66 -3.82
CA GLY A 44 6.22 7.48 -4.87
C GLY A 44 4.71 7.75 -4.71
N VAL A 45 4.11 7.37 -3.58
CA VAL A 45 2.69 7.58 -3.26
C VAL A 45 2.55 8.52 -2.07
N LEU A 46 1.78 9.60 -2.25
CA LEU A 46 1.31 10.43 -1.16
C LEU A 46 -0.08 9.94 -0.74
N TRP A 47 -0.21 9.42 0.47
CA TRP A 47 -1.49 9.11 1.08
C TRP A 47 -2.01 10.34 1.79
N GLN A 48 -3.20 10.82 1.38
CA GLN A 48 -3.79 12.03 1.92
C GLN A 48 -5.20 11.76 2.44
N GLY A 49 -5.46 12.21 3.66
CA GLY A 49 -6.75 12.17 4.33
C GLY A 49 -7.37 13.56 4.51
N PRO A 50 -8.42 13.66 5.33
CA PRO A 50 -9.10 14.92 5.61
C PRO A 50 -8.22 15.90 6.39
N LYS A 51 -8.72 17.13 6.52
CA LYS A 51 -8.15 18.16 7.37
C LYS A 51 -8.17 17.69 8.84
N VAL A 52 -7.14 18.07 9.59
CA VAL A 52 -6.91 17.65 10.98
C VAL A 52 -7.12 18.83 11.91
N GLU A 53 -7.95 18.65 12.94
CA GLU A 53 -8.07 19.61 14.02
C GLU A 53 -6.95 19.41 15.07
N PRO A 54 -6.54 20.45 15.82
CA PRO A 54 -5.50 20.31 16.83
C PRO A 54 -5.77 19.19 17.83
N GLY A 55 -4.80 18.30 18.02
CA GLY A 55 -4.89 17.17 18.96
C GLY A 55 -5.59 15.92 18.41
N GLU A 56 -6.03 15.92 17.15
CA GLU A 56 -6.63 14.76 16.51
C GLU A 56 -5.56 13.77 15.99
N PHE A 57 -5.83 12.46 16.14
CA PHE A 57 -4.91 11.40 15.72
C PHE A 57 -5.65 10.14 15.28
N ILE A 58 -4.94 9.28 14.53
CA ILE A 58 -5.47 7.99 14.09
C ILE A 58 -5.44 6.98 15.24
N HIS A 59 -6.59 6.42 15.58
CA HIS A 59 -6.73 5.42 16.64
C HIS A 59 -6.44 4.01 16.13
N ALA A 60 -7.14 3.58 15.07
CA ALA A 60 -7.07 2.22 14.55
C ALA A 60 -7.17 2.16 13.03
N PHE A 61 -6.62 1.10 12.45
CA PHE A 61 -6.82 0.72 11.05
C PHE A 61 -8.03 -0.21 10.96
N SER A 62 -8.82 -0.06 9.90
CA SER A 62 -10.09 -0.77 9.72
C SER A 62 -10.19 -1.50 8.39
N GLY A 63 -9.23 -1.30 7.47
CA GLY A 63 -9.19 -2.01 6.20
C GLY A 63 -8.78 -1.16 5.01
N ALA A 64 -8.84 -1.78 3.83
CA ALA A 64 -8.45 -1.16 2.57
C ALA A 64 -9.34 -1.60 1.41
N VAL A 65 -9.37 -0.78 0.36
CA VAL A 65 -10.11 -1.08 -0.88
C VAL A 65 -9.18 -0.96 -2.07
N PHE A 66 -9.21 -1.97 -2.92
CA PHE A 66 -8.52 -2.00 -4.19
C PHE A 66 -9.52 -2.06 -5.34
N ALA A 67 -9.39 -1.15 -6.29
CA ALA A 67 -10.14 -1.16 -7.54
C ALA A 67 -9.24 -1.62 -8.68
N PRO A 68 -9.57 -2.75 -9.34
CA PRO A 68 -8.93 -3.15 -10.58
C PRO A 68 -9.16 -2.11 -11.68
N GLN A 69 -8.16 -1.93 -12.54
CA GLN A 69 -8.28 -1.10 -13.74
C GLN A 69 -9.19 -1.75 -14.80
N LYS A 70 -9.22 -3.10 -14.84
CA LYS A 70 -9.99 -3.86 -15.82
C LYS A 70 -10.52 -5.15 -15.20
N GLY A 71 -11.84 -5.32 -15.26
CA GLY A 71 -12.52 -6.53 -14.81
C GLY A 71 -12.10 -6.92 -13.40
N ASP A 72 -11.59 -8.13 -13.24
CA ASP A 72 -11.09 -8.67 -11.99
C ASP A 72 -9.55 -8.76 -11.92
N ASP A 73 -8.83 -8.02 -12.76
CA ASP A 73 -7.37 -8.10 -12.79
C ASP A 73 -6.72 -7.47 -11.56
N ARG A 74 -6.31 -8.33 -10.62
CA ARG A 74 -5.59 -7.97 -9.39
C ARG A 74 -4.17 -7.44 -9.63
N ARG A 75 -3.64 -7.56 -10.85
CA ARG A 75 -2.28 -7.12 -11.19
C ARG A 75 -2.21 -5.67 -11.64
N SER A 76 -3.33 -5.01 -11.91
CA SER A 76 -3.34 -3.61 -12.33
C SER A 76 -4.56 -2.89 -11.78
N GLY A 77 -4.33 -1.89 -10.94
CA GLY A 77 -5.38 -1.10 -10.33
C GLY A 77 -4.80 -0.11 -9.32
N LEU A 78 -5.61 0.28 -8.36
CA LEU A 78 -5.21 1.16 -7.26
C LEU A 78 -5.79 0.65 -5.95
N VAL A 79 -5.01 0.72 -4.88
CA VAL A 79 -5.59 0.73 -3.53
C VAL A 79 -6.22 2.11 -3.34
N GLU A 80 -7.48 2.27 -3.75
CA GLU A 80 -8.19 3.54 -3.79
C GLU A 80 -8.29 4.23 -2.42
N LYS A 81 -8.31 3.44 -1.35
CA LYS A 81 -8.38 3.97 0.02
C LYS A 81 -7.86 2.99 1.06
N CYS A 82 -7.21 3.56 2.07
CA CYS A 82 -7.00 2.95 3.38
C CYS A 82 -7.95 3.60 4.39
N VAL A 83 -8.63 2.79 5.20
CA VAL A 83 -9.70 3.21 6.10
C VAL A 83 -9.23 3.04 7.55
N TYR A 84 -9.50 4.07 8.35
CA TYR A 84 -9.10 4.17 9.74
C TYR A 84 -10.25 4.73 10.58
N THR A 85 -10.08 4.69 11.89
CA THR A 85 -10.86 5.49 12.85
C THR A 85 -9.94 6.45 13.59
N ASN A 86 -10.45 7.65 13.91
CA ASN A 86 -9.78 8.57 14.83
C ASN A 86 -10.13 8.23 16.30
N GLN A 87 -9.63 9.01 17.25
CA GLN A 87 -9.88 8.82 18.68
C GLN A 87 -11.34 9.02 19.13
N ARG A 88 -12.23 9.48 18.22
CA ARG A 88 -13.67 9.66 18.42
C ARG A 88 -14.49 8.56 17.72
N ASP A 89 -13.82 7.52 17.23
CA ASP A 89 -14.40 6.45 16.39
C ASP A 89 -15.02 6.96 15.07
N GLU A 90 -14.64 8.16 14.63
CA GLU A 90 -15.05 8.69 13.34
C GLU A 90 -14.16 8.13 12.23
N LEU A 91 -14.76 7.88 11.06
CA LEU A 91 -14.07 7.28 9.93
C LEU A 91 -13.13 8.28 9.25
N VAL A 92 -11.87 7.86 9.07
CA VAL A 92 -10.84 8.63 8.37
C VAL A 92 -10.37 7.83 7.16
N VAL A 93 -10.46 8.42 5.97
CA VAL A 93 -10.04 7.81 4.70
C VAL A 93 -8.80 8.49 4.17
N LEU A 94 -7.72 7.72 4.02
CA LEU A 94 -6.53 8.15 3.27
C LEU A 94 -6.62 7.60 1.85
N ARG A 95 -6.45 8.46 0.85
CA ARG A 95 -6.43 8.10 -0.58
C ARG A 95 -5.03 8.28 -1.17
N PRO A 96 -4.61 7.46 -2.14
CA PRO A 96 -3.34 7.64 -2.79
C PRO A 96 -3.40 8.77 -3.81
N CYS A 97 -2.38 9.60 -3.79
CA CYS A 97 -2.01 10.52 -4.85
C CYS A 97 -0.69 9.99 -5.41
N LEU A 98 -0.76 9.41 -6.60
CA LEU A 98 0.43 8.91 -7.30
C LEU A 98 1.25 10.09 -7.79
N SER A 99 2.56 10.06 -7.52
CA SER A 99 3.53 10.92 -8.20
C SER A 99 3.92 10.34 -9.55
N ASP A 100 4.68 11.08 -10.35
CA ASP A 100 5.23 10.61 -11.64
C ASP A 100 6.11 9.35 -11.53
N VAL A 101 6.47 8.94 -10.31
CA VAL A 101 7.25 7.73 -10.06
C VAL A 101 6.36 6.47 -10.05
N ALA A 102 5.08 6.55 -9.68
CA ALA A 102 4.20 5.39 -9.57
C ALA A 102 3.05 5.44 -10.59
N SER A 103 2.83 4.37 -11.35
CA SER A 103 1.71 4.28 -12.33
C SER A 103 0.47 3.60 -11.77
N SER A 104 0.68 2.54 -10.99
CA SER A 104 -0.39 1.62 -10.61
C SER A 104 0.02 0.77 -9.43
N MET A 105 -0.91 -0.04 -8.94
CA MET A 105 -0.71 -0.99 -7.86
C MET A 105 -1.19 -2.38 -8.27
N SER A 106 -0.73 -3.40 -7.54
CA SER A 106 -1.22 -4.77 -7.62
C SER A 106 -1.38 -5.37 -6.24
N LEU A 107 -2.26 -6.36 -6.10
CA LEU A 107 -2.40 -7.08 -4.83
C LEU A 107 -1.25 -8.09 -4.66
N ALA A 108 -0.62 -8.07 -3.49
CA ALA A 108 0.51 -8.95 -3.18
C ALA A 108 0.06 -10.27 -2.53
N ASP A 109 -0.99 -10.24 -1.72
CA ASP A 109 -1.59 -11.40 -1.08
C ASP A 109 -2.99 -11.67 -1.65
N SER A 110 -3.36 -12.94 -1.77
CA SER A 110 -4.70 -13.37 -2.18
C SER A 110 -5.69 -13.59 -1.05
N LEU A 111 -5.22 -13.86 0.17
CA LEU A 111 -6.05 -14.41 1.25
C LEU A 111 -6.89 -13.37 2.00
N HIS A 112 -6.34 -12.19 2.26
CA HIS A 112 -7.05 -11.13 3.00
C HIS A 112 -7.87 -10.18 2.11
N TRP A 113 -7.81 -10.37 0.79
CA TRP A 113 -8.52 -9.53 -0.19
C TRP A 113 -9.71 -10.28 -0.76
N GLU A 114 -10.90 -9.89 -0.35
CA GLU A 114 -12.17 -10.47 -0.76
C GLU A 114 -12.75 -9.70 -1.94
N ARG A 115 -13.24 -10.42 -2.96
CA ARG A 115 -13.97 -9.80 -4.07
C ARG A 115 -15.34 -9.32 -3.57
N GLU A 116 -15.69 -8.08 -3.87
CA GLU A 116 -17.00 -7.51 -3.61
C GLU A 116 -17.48 -6.69 -4.81
N ASN A 117 -18.79 -6.72 -5.08
CA ASN A 117 -19.41 -5.81 -6.04
C ASN A 117 -20.01 -4.65 -5.28
N THR A 118 -19.63 -3.43 -5.65
CA THR A 118 -20.25 -2.22 -5.10
C THR A 118 -21.69 -2.08 -5.62
N SER A 119 -22.46 -1.19 -5.00
CA SER A 119 -23.84 -0.86 -5.40
C SER A 119 -23.99 -0.32 -6.84
N PHE A 120 -22.88 -0.05 -7.54
CA PHE A 120 -22.85 0.43 -8.93
C PHE A 120 -22.25 -0.60 -9.90
N ASP A 121 -22.28 -1.89 -9.54
CA ASP A 121 -21.70 -3.00 -10.32
C ASP A 121 -20.19 -2.87 -10.61
N GLN A 122 -19.49 -1.96 -9.90
CA GLN A 122 -18.04 -1.89 -9.93
C GLN A 122 -17.48 -3.00 -9.02
N LEU A 123 -16.67 -3.87 -9.60
CA LEU A 123 -15.94 -4.90 -8.88
C LEU A 123 -14.76 -4.26 -8.13
N VAL A 124 -14.67 -4.55 -6.84
CA VAL A 124 -13.57 -4.15 -5.97
C VAL A 124 -13.05 -5.33 -5.16
N TYR A 125 -11.88 -5.16 -4.56
CA TYR A 125 -11.34 -6.07 -3.57
C TYR A 125 -11.24 -5.35 -2.23
N LEU A 126 -11.82 -5.94 -1.19
CA LEU A 126 -11.80 -5.39 0.17
C LEU A 126 -10.86 -6.19 1.05
N CYS A 127 -10.07 -5.49 1.85
CA CYS A 127 -9.31 -6.07 2.95
C CYS A 127 -9.94 -5.60 4.26
N LYS A 128 -10.66 -6.48 4.97
CA LYS A 128 -11.40 -6.18 6.21
C LYS A 128 -10.59 -6.59 7.45
N GLU A 129 -9.31 -6.23 7.46
CA GLU A 129 -8.35 -6.61 8.50
C GLU A 129 -7.98 -5.40 9.36
N ASN A 130 -7.79 -5.62 10.66
CA ASN A 130 -7.41 -4.56 11.60
C ASN A 130 -5.89 -4.34 11.66
N GLN A 131 -5.11 -5.22 11.03
CA GLN A 131 -3.65 -5.10 10.94
C GLN A 131 -3.27 -4.68 9.50
N PRO A 132 -2.63 -3.50 9.30
CA PRO A 132 -2.22 -3.04 7.97
C PRO A 132 -1.34 -4.04 7.21
N GLY A 133 -0.55 -4.83 7.94
CA GLY A 133 0.31 -5.88 7.38
C GLY A 133 -0.42 -6.99 6.62
N ASN A 134 -1.71 -7.19 6.88
CA ASN A 134 -2.51 -8.19 6.17
C ASN A 134 -3.05 -7.64 4.82
N CYS A 135 -3.10 -6.32 4.65
CA CYS A 135 -3.57 -5.67 3.43
C CYS A 135 -2.40 -5.33 2.49
N ALA A 136 -1.69 -6.37 2.04
CA ALA A 136 -0.48 -6.24 1.24
C ALA A 136 -0.76 -5.93 -0.24
N PHE A 137 0.00 -4.98 -0.80
CA PHE A 137 -0.01 -4.62 -2.22
C PHE A 137 1.40 -4.27 -2.71
N ASN A 138 1.57 -4.09 -4.01
CA ASN A 138 2.81 -3.59 -4.61
C ASN A 138 2.53 -2.30 -5.37
N VAL A 139 3.51 -1.40 -5.40
CA VAL A 139 3.46 -0.19 -6.22
C VAL A 139 4.35 -0.40 -7.44
N LYS A 140 3.80 -0.19 -8.63
CA LYS A 140 4.57 -0.26 -9.88
C LYS A 140 5.19 1.10 -10.18
N ASP A 141 6.51 1.10 -10.36
CA ASP A 141 7.28 2.27 -10.81
C ASP A 141 7.09 2.48 -12.32
N ASN A 142 7.07 3.74 -12.76
CA ASN A 142 7.05 4.12 -14.17
C ASN A 142 8.38 3.88 -14.90
N ARG A 143 9.48 3.70 -14.17
CA ARG A 143 10.84 3.60 -14.73
C ARG A 143 11.32 2.18 -15.01
N ARG A 144 10.45 1.16 -14.89
CA ARG A 144 10.77 -0.25 -15.19
C ARG A 144 9.81 -0.87 -16.17
#